data_AF-A0A3D8JX79-F1
#
_entry.id   AF-A0A3D8JX79-F1
#
_cell.length_a   1.000
_cell.length_b   1.000
_cell.length_c   1.000
_cell.angle_alpha   90.00
_cell.angle_beta   90.00
_cell.angle_gamma   90.00
#
_symmetry.space_group_name_H-M   'P 1'
#
loop_
_entity.id
_entity.type
_entity.pdbx_description
1 polymer ?
#
loop_
_entity_poly.entity_id
_entity_poly.type
_entity_poly.pdbx_seq_one_letter_code
_entity_poly.pdbx_strand_id
1 'polypeptide(L)' 'MVHDEAIWFAAYEFGWGYRAFELSADVAQRELGAVDTSARQLTLAFELGRQRIAGAIAPMMSGYEGKRISLRAGDLRS' A
#
# COMPACT_ATOMS: atom_id res chain seq x y z
N MET A 1 6.70 -2.62 5.99
CA MET A 1 8.10 -3.07 5.90
C MET A 1 8.48 -3.12 4.43
N VAL A 2 9.65 -2.61 4.07
CA VAL A 2 10.17 -2.77 2.70
C VAL A 2 10.75 -4.18 2.58
N HIS A 3 10.30 -4.93 1.57
CA HIS A 3 10.74 -6.27 1.21
C HIS A 3 11.10 -6.27 -0.27
N ASP A 4 12.39 -6.43 -0.59
CA ASP A 4 12.93 -6.29 -1.94
C ASP A 4 12.44 -5.01 -2.64
N GLU A 5 11.65 -5.14 -3.69
CA GLU A 5 11.11 -4.05 -4.50
C GLU A 5 9.66 -3.70 -4.14
N ALA A 6 9.22 -3.97 -2.90
CA ALA A 6 7.87 -3.66 -2.46
C ALA A 6 7.77 -3.26 -0.99
N ILE A 7 6.70 -2.55 -0.65
CA ILE A 7 6.28 -2.26 0.72
C ILE A 7 5.15 -3.22 1.07
N TRP A 8 5.40 -4.08 2.06
CA TRP A 8 4.38 -4.94 2.64
C TRP A 8 3.83 -4.32 3.91
N PHE A 9 2.51 -4.32 4.04
CA PHE A 9 1.83 -3.81 5.23
C PHE A 9 0.54 -4.57 5.47
N ALA A 10 0.00 -4.43 6.67
CA ALA A 10 -1.33 -4.89 6.99
C ALA A 10 -2.20 -3.70 7.37
N ALA A 11 -3.48 -3.76 7.02
CA ALA A 11 -4.47 -2.83 7.51
C ALA A 11 -5.57 -3.59 8.24
N TYR A 12 -6.17 -2.92 9.22
CA TYR A 12 -7.29 -3.41 10.00
C TYR A 12 -8.42 -2.41 9.90
N GLU A 13 -9.63 -2.93 9.78
CA GLU A 13 -10.86 -2.16 9.83
C GLU A 13 -11.97 -3.04 10.42
N PHE A 14 -12.94 -2.41 11.05
CA PHE A 14 -14.06 -3.12 11.62
C PHE A 14 -14.91 -3.77 10.50
N GLY A 15 -15.30 -5.03 10.70
CA GLY A 15 -16.12 -5.79 9.75
C GLY A 15 -15.35 -6.71 8.80
N TRP A 16 -14.07 -6.42 8.48
CA TRP A 16 -13.25 -7.32 7.65
C TRP A 16 -11.90 -7.75 8.25
N GLY A 17 -11.52 -7.22 9.41
CA GLY A 17 -10.35 -7.68 10.15
C GLY A 17 -9.03 -7.27 9.50
N TYR A 18 -7.97 -8.04 9.74
CA TYR A 18 -6.65 -7.79 9.14
C TYR A 18 -6.57 -8.33 7.72
N ARG A 19 -6.02 -7.52 6.80
CA ARG A 19 -5.58 -7.99 5.47
C ARG A 19 -4.18 -7.54 5.16
N ALA A 20 -3.47 -8.38 4.42
CA ALA A 20 -2.12 -8.09 3.96
C ALA A 20 -2.17 -7.39 2.59
N PHE A 21 -1.36 -6.35 2.44
CA PHE A 21 -1.22 -5.56 1.23
C PHE A 21 0.24 -5.51 0.78
N GLU A 22 0.41 -5.30 -0.51
CA GLU A 22 1.68 -5.04 -1.15
C GLU A 22 1.57 -3.82 -2.05
N LEU A 23 2.58 -2.96 -2.00
CA LEU A 23 2.75 -1.82 -2.89
C LEU A 23 4.14 -1.90 -3.51
N SER A 24 4.25 -2.02 -4.82
CA SER A 24 5.56 -2.06 -5.47
C SER A 24 6.31 -0.73 -5.31
N ALA A 25 7.64 -0.79 -5.32
CA ALA A 25 8.52 0.36 -5.22
C ALA A 25 8.30 1.36 -6.36
N ASP A 26 8.04 0.88 -7.58
CA ASP A 26 7.67 1.73 -8.73
C ASP A 26 6.39 2.53 -8.45
N VAL A 27 5.35 1.87 -7.94
CA VAL A 27 4.09 2.57 -7.63
C VAL A 27 4.28 3.53 -6.46
N ALA A 28 5.04 3.16 -5.43
CA ALA A 28 5.37 4.05 -4.32
C ALA A 28 6.16 5.29 -4.79
N GLN A 29 7.10 5.11 -5.71
CA GLN A 29 7.84 6.22 -6.32
C GLN A 29 6.91 7.16 -7.08
N ARG A 30 6.08 6.61 -7.96
CA ARG A 30 5.23 7.37 -8.88
C ARG A 30 4.04 8.03 -8.21
N GLU A 31 3.39 7.34 -7.28
CA GLU A 31 2.10 7.78 -6.72
C GLU A 31 2.21 8.31 -5.29
N LEU A 32 3.24 7.92 -4.54
CA LEU A 32 3.49 8.42 -3.17
C LEU A 32 4.68 9.38 -3.10
N GLY A 33 5.43 9.55 -4.18
CA GLY A 33 6.50 10.55 -4.27
C GLY A 33 7.81 10.13 -3.61
N ALA A 34 8.11 8.82 -3.54
CA ALA A 34 9.46 8.39 -3.18
C ALA A 34 10.46 8.94 -4.22
N VAL A 35 11.64 9.38 -3.77
CA VAL A 35 12.67 9.91 -4.68
C VAL A 35 13.36 8.77 -5.43
N ASP A 36 13.58 7.66 -4.76
CA ASP A 36 14.20 6.44 -5.28
C ASP A 36 13.58 5.21 -4.60
N THR A 37 14.07 4.02 -4.96
CA THR A 37 13.60 2.73 -4.43
C THR A 37 14.35 2.30 -3.17
N SER A 38 15.15 3.17 -2.54
CA SER A 38 15.80 2.84 -1.28
C SER A 38 14.77 2.62 -0.18
N ALA A 39 15.05 1.68 0.73
CA ALA A 39 14.13 1.34 1.82
C ALA A 39 13.73 2.56 2.68
N ARG A 40 14.65 3.52 2.84
CA ARG A 40 14.39 4.78 3.56
C ARG A 40 13.37 5.64 2.84
N GLN A 41 13.54 5.88 1.54
CA GLN A 41 12.62 6.70 0.74
C GLN A 41 11.25 6.04 0.61
N LEU A 42 11.21 4.73 0.39
CA LEU A 42 9.97 3.96 0.33
C LEU A 42 9.20 4.02 1.65
N THR A 43 9.89 3.87 2.79
CA THR A 43 9.26 3.99 4.11
C THR A 43 8.72 5.40 4.35
N LEU A 44 9.49 6.44 3.99
CA LEU A 44 9.04 7.82 4.14
C LEU A 44 7.81 8.12 3.28
N ALA A 45 7.82 7.73 2.01
CA ALA A 45 6.70 7.91 1.10
C ALA A 45 5.45 7.15 1.58
N PHE A 46 5.63 5.94 2.13
CA PHE A 46 4.55 5.19 2.76
C PHE A 46 3.92 5.95 3.93
N GLU A 47 4.73 6.45 4.87
CA GLU A 47 4.24 7.18 6.05
C GLU A 47 3.53 8.48 5.66
N LEU A 48 4.08 9.24 4.71
CA LEU A 48 3.45 10.47 4.19
C LEU A 48 2.17 10.17 3.39
N GLY A 49 2.12 9.02 2.72
CA GLY A 49 1.00 8.57 1.88
C GLY A 49 -0.12 7.85 2.61
N ARG A 50 -0.04 7.65 3.94
CA ARG A 50 -0.98 6.78 4.70
C ARG A 50 -2.46 7.09 4.47
N GLN A 51 -2.84 8.36 4.39
CA GLN A 51 -4.25 8.75 4.16
C GLN A 51 -4.74 8.35 2.76
N ARG A 52 -3.90 8.54 1.74
CA ARG A 52 -4.18 8.13 0.36
C ARG A 52 -4.30 6.60 0.26
N ILE A 53 -3.39 5.88 0.92
CA ILE A 53 -3.44 4.42 0.99
C ILE A 53 -4.73 3.95 1.68
N ALA A 54 -5.11 4.57 2.80
CA ALA A 54 -6.34 4.24 3.51
C ALA A 54 -7.58 4.44 2.62
N GLY A 55 -7.65 5.56 1.88
CA GLY A 55 -8.71 5.80 0.90
C GLY A 55 -8.76 4.75 -0.21
N ALA A 56 -7.60 4.37 -0.75
CA ALA A 56 -7.47 3.37 -1.80
C ALA A 56 -7.95 1.97 -1.38
N ILE A 57 -7.69 1.57 -0.13
CA ILE A 57 -8.04 0.22 0.36
C ILE A 57 -9.46 0.14 0.92
N ALA A 58 -10.07 1.28 1.29
CA ALA A 58 -11.43 1.33 1.81
C ALA A 58 -12.50 0.71 0.88
N PRO A 59 -12.49 0.85 -0.46
CA PRO A 59 -13.46 0.17 -1.32
C PRO A 59 -13.16 -1.33 -1.53
N MET A 60 -11.96 -1.81 -1.19
CA MET A 60 -11.53 -3.19 -1.45
C MET A 60 -12.10 -4.21 -0.44
N MET A 61 -13.25 -3.91 0.18
CA MET A 61 -13.77 -4.57 1.38
C MET A 61 -14.45 -5.92 1.15
N SER A 62 -14.75 -6.32 -0.10
CA SER A 62 -15.46 -7.58 -0.38
C SER A 62 -14.53 -8.69 -0.90
N GLY A 63 -14.85 -9.96 -0.59
CA GLY A 63 -14.22 -11.12 -1.25
C GLY A 63 -12.75 -11.38 -0.92
N TYR A 64 -12.35 -11.34 0.35
CA TYR A 64 -10.96 -11.62 0.75
C TYR A 64 -10.65 -13.11 0.80
N GLU A 65 -9.73 -13.56 -0.05
CA GLU A 65 -9.31 -14.97 -0.14
C GLU A 65 -8.18 -15.35 0.84
N GLY A 66 -7.81 -14.46 1.78
CA GLY A 66 -6.66 -14.71 2.66
C GLY A 66 -5.29 -14.48 2.00
N LYS A 67 -5.27 -13.97 0.75
CA LYS A 67 -4.05 -13.68 -0.01
C LYS A 67 -3.68 -12.21 0.08
N ARG A 68 -2.38 -11.90 -0.08
CA ARG A 68 -1.91 -10.51 -0.14
C ARG A 68 -2.51 -9.78 -1.33
N ILE A 69 -3.01 -8.57 -1.10
CA ILE A 69 -3.63 -7.70 -2.11
C ILE A 69 -2.57 -6.77 -2.67
N SER A 70 -2.32 -6.81 -3.99
CA SER A 70 -1.40 -5.90 -4.66
C SER A 70 -2.09 -4.59 -5.05
N LEU A 71 -1.65 -3.47 -4.48
CA LEU A 71 -2.11 -2.14 -4.85
C LEU A 71 -1.45 -1.67 -6.15
N ARG A 72 -2.27 -1.16 -7.06
CA ARG A 72 -1.87 -0.61 -8.35
C ARG A 72 -1.91 0.90 -8.31
N ALA A 73 -1.22 1.54 -9.25
CA ALA A 73 -1.19 3.00 -9.34
C ALA A 73 -2.59 3.63 -9.45
N GLY A 74 -3.52 2.97 -10.16
CA GLY A 74 -4.90 3.44 -10.29
C GLY A 74 -5.66 3.47 -8.96
N ASP A 75 -5.31 2.61 -8.01
CA ASP A 75 -6.00 2.53 -6.71
C ASP A 75 -5.68 3.75 -5.84
N LEU A 76 -4.48 4.33 -5.98
CA LEU A 76 -4.01 5.47 -5.17
C LEU A 76 -4.45 6.84 -5.70
N ARG A 77 -5.15 6.90 -6.83
CA ARG A 77 -5.60 8.16 -7.49
C ARG A 77 -7.05 8.53 -7.19
N SER A 78 -7.74 7.72 -6.39
CA SER A 78 -9.15 7.91 -5.98
C SER A 78 -9.31 9.02 -4.96
#